data_AF-A0A9W6ZNN7-F1
#
_entry.id   AF-A0A9W6ZNN7-F1
#
_cell.length_a   1.000
_cell.length_b   1.000
_cell.length_c   1.000
_cell.angle_alpha   90.00
_cell.angle_beta   90.00
_cell.angle_gamma   90.00
#
_symmetry.space_group_name_H-M   'P 1'
#
loop_
_entity.id
_entity.type
_entity.pdbx_description
1 polymer ?
#
loop_
_entity_poly.entity_id
_entity_poly.type
_entity_poly.pdbx_seq_one_letter_code
_entity_poly.pdbx_strand_id
1 'polypeptide(L)'
;MFTLLASISGFVPIFSQITQATAQKAVQLVTKKLKADKSCKKELGTLTKINQVLGYGSPKANVIAVRFEASFNKPSTIKGTDRGIMRGQVKASIAEDSGKIITCSVFRDLGWGRTWDMKV
;
A
#
# COMPACT_ATOMS: atom_id res chain seq x y z
N MET A 1 32.32 40.77 -27.92
CA MET A 1 33.35 40.14 -27.07
C MET A 1 32.63 39.62 -25.83
N PHE A 2 32.51 38.28 -25.69
CA PHE A 2 32.41 37.44 -24.45
C PHE A 2 31.52 37.94 -23.27
N THR A 3 30.63 37.21 -22.58
CA THR A 3 30.41 35.77 -22.26
C THR A 3 29.06 35.72 -21.49
N LEU A 4 28.10 34.84 -21.81
CA LEU A 4 27.76 33.55 -21.17
C LEU A 4 27.39 33.56 -19.65
N LEU A 5 26.42 32.68 -19.31
CA LEU A 5 26.07 32.09 -17.99
C LEU A 5 24.75 32.61 -17.38
N ALA A 6 23.80 31.80 -16.94
CA ALA A 6 23.62 30.36 -17.01
C ALA A 6 22.13 30.07 -16.78
N SER A 7 21.60 29.14 -17.59
CA SER A 7 20.35 28.45 -17.32
C SER A 7 20.52 27.66 -16.02
N ILE A 8 19.73 28.00 -14.99
CA ILE A 8 19.48 27.09 -13.88
C ILE A 8 18.02 26.69 -14.01
N SER A 9 17.78 25.81 -14.98
CA SER A 9 16.60 24.94 -14.97
C SER A 9 16.60 24.23 -13.63
N GLY A 10 15.78 24.73 -12.70
CA GLY A 10 15.46 24.05 -11.46
C GLY A 10 14.93 22.68 -11.81
N PHE A 11 15.77 21.66 -11.68
CA PHE A 11 15.36 20.28 -11.75
C PHE A 11 14.55 19.99 -10.49
N VAL A 12 13.29 20.41 -10.50
CA VAL A 12 12.28 19.81 -9.64
C VAL A 12 12.16 18.40 -10.16
N PRO A 13 12.55 17.35 -9.40
CA PRO A 13 12.21 16.01 -9.81
C PRO A 13 10.68 16.00 -9.93
N ILE A 14 10.18 15.91 -11.16
CA ILE A 14 8.78 15.64 -11.42
C ILE A 14 8.58 14.24 -10.88
N PHE A 15 8.28 14.12 -9.58
CA PHE A 15 7.67 12.93 -9.05
C PHE A 15 6.43 12.74 -9.90
N SER A 16 6.46 11.75 -10.80
CA SER A 16 5.35 11.40 -11.68
C SER A 16 4.08 11.49 -10.84
N GLN A 17 3.22 12.46 -11.17
CA GLN A 17 1.94 12.60 -10.50
C GLN A 17 1.14 11.37 -10.89
N ILE A 18 1.15 10.38 -10.01
CA ILE A 18 0.42 9.14 -10.23
C ILE A 18 -1.06 9.51 -10.33
N THR A 19 -1.70 9.06 -11.42
CA THR A 19 -3.13 9.28 -11.56
C THR A 19 -3.91 8.44 -10.54
N GLN A 20 -5.10 8.90 -10.17
CA GLN A 20 -6.01 8.14 -9.32
C GLN A 20 -6.31 6.75 -9.90
N ALA A 21 -6.42 6.63 -11.22
CA ALA A 21 -6.66 5.35 -11.90
C ALA A 21 -5.50 4.36 -11.70
N THR A 22 -4.26 4.83 -11.82
CA THR A 22 -3.06 4.00 -11.56
C THR A 22 -3.00 3.57 -10.09
N ALA A 23 -3.31 4.49 -9.16
CA ALA A 23 -3.37 4.18 -7.74
C ALA A 23 -4.45 3.13 -7.41
N GLN A 24 -5.64 3.21 -8.03
CA GLN A 24 -6.69 2.21 -7.86
C GLN A 24 -6.27 0.83 -8.36
N LYS A 25 -5.62 0.76 -9.54
CA LYS A 25 -5.06 -0.50 -10.06
C LYS A 25 -4.03 -1.09 -9.09
N ALA A 26 -3.13 -0.27 -8.56
CA ALA A 26 -2.15 -0.66 -7.55
C ALA A 26 -2.83 -1.24 -6.29
N VAL A 27 -3.85 -0.57 -5.76
CA VAL A 27 -4.64 -1.04 -4.62
C VAL A 27 -5.31 -2.39 -4.91
N GLN A 28 -5.87 -2.58 -6.11
CA GLN A 28 -6.48 -3.85 -6.52
C GLN A 28 -5.47 -4.99 -6.58
N LEU A 29 -4.27 -4.75 -7.12
CA LEU A 29 -3.18 -5.73 -7.16
C LEU A 29 -2.77 -6.17 -5.75
N VAL A 30 -2.56 -5.20 -4.85
CA VAL A 30 -2.21 -5.47 -3.45
C VAL A 30 -3.33 -6.24 -2.75
N THR A 31 -4.58 -5.84 -2.95
CA THR A 31 -5.77 -6.52 -2.40
C THR A 31 -5.86 -7.97 -2.86
N LYS A 32 -5.64 -8.22 -4.16
CA LYS A 32 -5.65 -9.57 -4.74
C LYS A 32 -4.55 -10.44 -4.14
N LYS A 33 -3.34 -9.88 -3.97
CA LYS A 33 -2.22 -10.60 -3.35
C LYS A 33 -2.48 -10.90 -1.87
N LEU A 34 -2.96 -9.92 -1.09
CA LEU A 34 -3.30 -10.09 0.32
C LEU A 34 -4.39 -11.16 0.53
N LYS A 35 -5.39 -11.23 -0.35
CA LYS A 35 -6.41 -12.29 -0.32
C LYS A 35 -5.84 -13.68 -0.63
N ALA A 36 -4.86 -13.76 -1.52
CA ALA A 36 -4.23 -15.02 -1.91
C ALA A 36 -3.16 -15.50 -0.91
N ASP A 37 -2.59 -14.59 -0.12
CA ASP A 37 -1.50 -14.92 0.80
C ASP A 37 -1.98 -15.70 2.03
N LYS A 38 -1.45 -16.92 2.19
CA LYS A 38 -1.82 -17.81 3.29
C LYS A 38 -1.36 -17.28 4.65
N SER A 39 -0.23 -16.57 4.72
CA SER A 39 0.28 -16.02 5.97
C SER A 39 -0.52 -14.80 6.41
N CYS A 40 -0.94 -13.94 5.46
CA CYS A 40 -1.89 -12.86 5.70
C CYS A 40 -3.20 -13.42 6.28
N LYS A 41 -3.76 -14.46 5.65
CA LYS A 41 -5.00 -15.08 6.11
C LYS A 41 -4.87 -15.68 7.51
N LYS A 42 -3.72 -16.29 7.84
CA LYS A 42 -3.44 -16.85 9.17
C LYS A 42 -3.32 -15.76 10.24
N GLU A 43 -2.60 -14.67 9.95
CA GLU A 43 -2.30 -13.62 10.93
C GLU A 43 -3.44 -12.62 11.10
N LEU A 44 -3.92 -12.08 9.99
CA LEU A 44 -4.86 -10.95 9.91
C LEU A 44 -6.30 -11.39 9.63
N GLY A 45 -6.48 -12.55 8.98
CA GLY A 45 -7.78 -13.03 8.53
C GLY A 45 -8.04 -12.74 7.05
N THR A 46 -9.30 -12.92 6.64
CA THR A 46 -9.72 -12.71 5.25
C THR A 46 -10.01 -11.23 5.01
N LEU A 47 -9.36 -10.62 4.03
CA LEU A 47 -9.65 -9.24 3.62
C LEU A 47 -11.09 -9.14 3.09
N THR A 48 -11.96 -8.42 3.79
CA THR A 48 -13.38 -8.28 3.44
C THR A 48 -13.63 -7.05 2.58
N LYS A 49 -13.14 -5.89 3.02
CA LYS A 49 -13.36 -4.62 2.32
C LYS A 49 -12.20 -3.66 2.44
N ILE A 50 -12.08 -2.78 1.45
CA ILE A 50 -11.25 -1.59 1.49
C ILE A 50 -12.15 -0.45 1.96
N ASN A 51 -11.78 0.22 3.05
CA ASN A 51 -12.60 1.29 3.62
C ASN A 51 -12.34 2.61 2.92
N GLN A 52 -11.06 3.02 2.87
CA GLN A 52 -10.65 4.30 2.32
C GLN A 52 -9.22 4.26 1.79
N VAL A 53 -8.94 4.99 0.73
CA VAL A 53 -7.57 5.24 0.26
C VAL A 53 -7.10 6.52 0.92
N LEU A 54 -6.06 6.42 1.74
CA LEU A 54 -5.52 7.54 2.53
C LEU A 54 -4.56 8.40 1.72
N GLY A 55 -3.90 7.82 0.72
CA GLY A 55 -3.00 8.54 -0.16
C GLY A 55 -2.26 7.62 -1.11
N TYR A 56 -1.73 8.21 -2.17
CA TYR A 56 -0.90 7.54 -3.16
C TYR A 56 0.14 8.53 -3.70
N GLY A 57 1.26 8.03 -4.20
CA GLY A 57 2.34 8.86 -4.73
C GLY A 57 3.52 8.03 -5.21
N SER A 58 4.47 8.65 -5.90
CA SER A 58 5.64 7.98 -6.46
C SER A 58 6.86 8.32 -5.63
N PRO A 59 7.28 7.48 -4.67
CA PRO A 59 8.44 7.79 -3.82
C PRO A 59 9.76 7.74 -4.60
N LYS A 60 9.80 6.99 -5.71
CA LYS A 60 10.96 6.81 -6.60
C LYS A 60 10.44 6.60 -8.03
N ALA A 61 11.28 6.90 -9.02
CA ALA A 61 10.99 6.57 -10.41
C ALA A 61 10.56 5.09 -10.55
N ASN A 62 9.50 4.86 -11.31
CA ASN A 62 8.88 3.56 -11.56
C ASN A 62 8.39 2.83 -10.30
N VAL A 63 8.15 3.55 -9.20
CA VAL A 63 7.56 3.00 -7.98
C VAL A 63 6.28 3.74 -7.64
N ILE A 64 5.22 2.99 -7.44
CA ILE A 64 3.91 3.46 -6.96
C ILE A 64 3.80 3.08 -5.49
N ALA A 65 3.66 4.07 -4.61
CA ALA A 65 3.28 3.85 -3.22
C ALA A 65 1.79 4.12 -3.04
N VAL A 66 1.11 3.21 -2.34
CA VAL A 66 -0.30 3.35 -1.97
C VAL A 66 -0.48 3.12 -0.47
N ARG A 67 -1.37 3.90 0.12
CA ARG A 67 -1.79 3.79 1.51
C ARG A 67 -3.30 3.75 1.58
N PHE A 68 -3.84 2.70 2.17
CA PHE A 68 -5.28 2.52 2.29
C PHE A 68 -5.65 1.76 3.55
N GLU A 69 -6.88 1.92 4.00
CA GLU A 69 -7.45 1.15 5.10
C GLU A 69 -8.23 -0.04 4.58
N ALA A 70 -8.03 -1.15 5.25
CA ALA A 70 -8.63 -2.42 4.93
C ALA A 70 -9.22 -3.07 6.18
N SER A 71 -10.33 -3.76 6.01
CA SER A 71 -10.95 -4.57 7.06
C SER A 71 -10.67 -6.04 6.78
N PHE A 72 -10.18 -6.75 7.79
CA PHE A 72 -9.89 -8.17 7.76
C PHE A 72 -10.79 -8.89 8.75
N ASN A 73 -11.51 -9.91 8.31
CA ASN A 73 -12.30 -10.76 9.18
C ASN A 73 -11.48 -12.00 9.55
N LYS A 74 -11.14 -12.11 10.83
CA LYS A 74 -10.53 -13.31 11.39
C LYS A 74 -11.56 -14.00 12.26
N PRO A 75 -12.15 -15.13 11.80
CA PRO A 75 -13.07 -15.87 12.64
C PRO A 75 -12.30 -16.39 13.87
N SER A 76 -12.72 -15.94 15.06
CA SER A 76 -12.20 -16.46 16.33
C SER A 76 -12.88 -17.79 16.63
N THR A 77 -12.10 -18.82 16.93
CA THR A 77 -12.62 -20.13 17.35
C THR A 77 -13.09 -20.12 18.81
N ILE A 78 -12.86 -19.03 19.53
CA ILE A 78 -13.23 -18.87 20.95
C ILE A 78 -14.58 -18.13 21.01
N LYS A 79 -15.63 -18.84 21.44
CA LYS A 79 -16.94 -18.24 21.76
C LYS A 79 -16.74 -17.09 22.76
N GLY A 80 -17.19 -15.88 22.42
CA GLY A 80 -17.28 -14.75 23.35
C GLY A 80 -16.15 -13.72 23.30
N THR A 81 -15.22 -13.78 22.34
CA THR A 81 -14.34 -12.64 22.02
C THR A 81 -14.66 -12.11 20.64
N ASP A 82 -15.53 -11.10 20.58
CA ASP A 82 -15.90 -10.36 19.37
C ASP A 82 -14.69 -9.60 18.79
N ARG A 83 -13.76 -10.33 18.17
CA ARG A 83 -12.69 -9.75 17.33
C ARG A 83 -12.93 -10.04 15.85
N GLY A 84 -14.20 -10.04 15.45
CA GLY A 84 -14.66 -10.48 14.13
C GLY A 84 -14.25 -9.60 12.95
N ILE A 85 -13.81 -8.36 13.18
CA ILE A 85 -13.30 -7.49 12.11
C ILE A 85 -12.14 -6.63 12.65
N MET A 86 -10.93 -6.88 12.16
CA MET A 86 -9.75 -6.05 12.41
C MET A 86 -9.63 -4.99 11.31
N ARG A 87 -9.43 -3.73 11.69
CA ARG A 87 -9.11 -2.65 10.75
C ARG A 87 -7.61 -2.41 10.74
N GLY A 88 -7.02 -2.52 9.56
CA GLY A 88 -5.60 -2.31 9.35
C GLY A 88 -5.34 -1.24 8.31
N GLN A 89 -4.26 -0.48 8.52
CA GLN A 89 -3.74 0.41 7.50
C GLN A 89 -2.70 -0.36 6.68
N VAL A 90 -2.89 -0.43 5.37
CA VAL A 90 -1.97 -1.05 4.43
C VAL A 90 -1.08 0.04 3.82
N LYS A 91 0.23 -0.20 3.82
CA LYS A 91 1.22 0.55 3.06
C LYS A 91 1.89 -0.41 2.10
N ALA A 92 1.83 -0.11 0.81
CA ALA A 92 2.48 -0.94 -0.19
C ALA A 92 3.25 -0.08 -1.20
N SER A 93 4.35 -0.62 -1.68
CA SER A 93 5.09 -0.10 -2.83
C SER A 93 5.10 -1.14 -3.93
N ILE A 94 4.90 -0.69 -5.16
CA ILE A 94 4.74 -1.54 -6.34
C ILE A 94 5.64 -0.99 -7.45
N ALA A 95 6.34 -1.86 -8.16
CA ALA A 95 7.05 -1.48 -9.37
C ALA A 95 6.03 -1.21 -10.49
N GLU A 96 6.06 -0.02 -11.08
CA GLU A 96 5.13 0.42 -12.12
C GLU A 96 5.26 -0.44 -13.38
N ASP A 97 6.49 -0.77 -13.78
CA ASP A 97 6.80 -1.50 -15.01
C ASP A 97 6.29 -2.96 -15.01
N SER A 98 6.32 -3.61 -13.84
CA SER A 98 6.02 -5.05 -13.71
C SER A 98 4.77 -5.35 -12.91
N GLY A 99 4.19 -4.36 -12.22
CA GLY A 99 3.14 -4.57 -11.22
C GLY A 99 3.58 -5.42 -10.02
N LYS A 100 4.88 -5.69 -9.88
CA LYS A 100 5.43 -6.49 -8.78
C LYS A 100 5.35 -5.67 -7.50
N ILE A 101 4.73 -6.22 -6.46
CA ILE A 101 4.77 -5.63 -5.14
C ILE A 101 6.21 -5.71 -4.64
N ILE A 102 6.77 -4.59 -4.18
CA ILE A 102 8.13 -4.50 -3.64
C ILE A 102 8.05 -4.65 -2.12
N THR A 103 7.14 -3.91 -1.50
CA THR A 103 6.88 -3.96 -0.07
C THR A 103 5.37 -3.90 0.18
N CYS A 104 4.91 -4.62 1.20
CA CYS A 104 3.53 -4.51 1.68
C CYS A 104 3.51 -4.79 3.18
N SER A 105 3.08 -3.79 3.94
CA SER A 105 2.99 -3.83 5.38
C SER A 105 1.57 -3.48 5.79
N VAL A 106 0.99 -4.29 6.68
CA VAL A 106 -0.33 -4.06 7.27
C VAL A 106 -0.15 -3.74 8.74
N PHE A 107 -0.45 -2.50 9.09
CA PHE A 107 -0.44 -2.01 10.46
C PHE A 107 -1.80 -2.31 11.09
N ARG A 108 -1.81 -3.12 12.14
CA ARG A 108 -3.03 -3.40 12.91
C ARG A 108 -3.43 -2.16 13.71
N ASP A 109 -4.72 -2.03 13.99
CA ASP A 109 -5.28 -0.96 14.82
C ASP A 109 -4.89 0.44 14.30
N LEU A 110 -4.97 0.61 12.98
CA LEU A 110 -4.70 1.85 12.25
C LEU A 110 -3.29 2.44 12.40
N GLY A 111 -2.31 1.68 12.90
CA GLY A 111 -0.93 2.17 13.07
C GLY A 111 -0.33 2.01 14.46
N TRP A 112 -1.15 1.70 15.46
CA TRP A 112 -0.74 1.59 16.86
C TRP A 112 -0.44 0.15 17.30
N GLY A 113 -0.84 -0.83 16.50
CA GLY A 113 -0.65 -2.24 16.78
C GLY A 113 0.61 -2.84 16.14
N ARG A 114 0.68 -4.17 16.16
CA ARG A 114 1.73 -4.93 15.47
C ARG A 114 1.61 -4.76 13.95
N THR A 115 2.77 -4.65 13.30
CA THR A 115 2.86 -4.69 11.84
C THR A 115 2.99 -6.13 11.38
N TRP A 116 2.24 -6.48 10.34
CA TRP A 116 2.47 -7.70 9.56
C TRP A 116 3.08 -7.30 8.22
N ASP A 117 4.22 -7.89 7.87
CA ASP A 117 4.91 -7.64 6.61
C ASP A 117 4.74 -8.84 5.69
N MET A 118 4.32 -8.56 4.46
CA MET A 118 4.24 -9.57 3.42
C MET A 118 5.66 -9.99 3.02
N LYS A 119 5.90 -11.30 2.98
CA LYS A 119 7.12 -11.85 2.37
C LYS A 119 6.92 -11.80 0.85
N VAL A 120 7.64 -10.89 0.18
CA VAL A 120 7.46 -10.59 -1.25
C VAL A 120 8.54 -11.20 -2.12
#